data_AF-A0AAU2CQU0-F1
#
_entry.id   AF-A0AAU2CQU0-F1
#
_cell.length_a   1.000
_cell.length_b   1.000
_cell.length_c   1.000
_cell.angle_alpha   90.00
_cell.angle_beta   90.00
_cell.angle_gamma   90.00
#
_symmetry.space_group_name_H-M   'P 1'
#
loop_
_entity.id
_entity.type
_entity.pdbx_description
1 polymer ?
#
loop_
_entity_poly.entity_id
_entity_poly.type
_entity_poly.pdbx_seq_one_letter_code
_entity_poly.pdbx_strand_id
1 'polypeptide(L)'
;MPEATTEQVCPQCGTGMPVHEGYRVWCAGCDWNVAPELFVYGAGGTAERRRDFAGRHGTATFEELAREGTQGLRARLTPSSVLAGVLALLVHGLSFVLLGVGAWLLVAGWGNPFAVAFGALLVLTFLVLRPRFPRLGGTAPQLGRADAPRLFALVDSVAAEMDTRSVDAIVVEPYVNAAVTTYGLRRRVLHLGLGLWAVLTPQQKVALLGHELGHFANGDTRHGSLVGSALHTLRLWVAVLTPDPWDGRLTHLLVIGMMRIPYYAAQSGLTLLEKVSLRGLPRREYLADDLAAEVASAEAARDLMETLLHADRIDSELRRLSNEAAAFASRQDAPRMDETLWPRLAEHLASVPPRERERLRRVSALDWHQQDSTHPPTHLRIELLDRRGPSVAKVVLDERTESAVERELRPAAKKVARTVARDM
;
A
#
# COMPACT_ATOMS: atom_id res chain seq x y z
N MET A 1 3.65 18.27 -26.80
CA MET A 1 4.81 18.10 -25.88
C MET A 1 5.21 19.48 -25.42
N PRO A 2 5.42 19.74 -24.11
CA PRO A 2 5.95 21.03 -23.69
C PRO A 2 7.38 21.16 -24.24
N GLU A 3 7.59 22.09 -25.17
CA GLU A 3 8.91 22.41 -25.70
C GLU A 3 9.81 22.95 -24.58
N ALA A 4 11.11 22.66 -24.67
CA ALA A 4 12.09 23.27 -23.77
C ALA A 4 12.06 24.79 -23.98
N THR A 5 11.90 25.55 -22.90
CA THR A 5 11.71 27.00 -22.98
C THR A 5 13.04 27.74 -23.10
N THR A 6 14.14 27.17 -22.61
CA THR A 6 15.52 27.68 -22.70
C THR A 6 16.55 26.56 -22.49
N GLU A 7 17.82 26.77 -22.83
CA GLU A 7 18.94 25.89 -22.48
C GLU A 7 19.89 26.56 -21.47
N GLN A 8 20.32 25.82 -20.45
CA GLN A 8 21.34 26.22 -19.47
C GLN A 8 22.58 25.32 -19.60
N VAL A 9 23.77 25.85 -19.35
CA VAL A 9 25.01 25.06 -19.38
C VAL A 9 25.26 24.43 -18.01
N CYS A 10 25.56 23.13 -17.97
CA CYS A 10 25.89 22.43 -16.73
C CYS A 10 27.16 23.01 -16.10
N PRO A 11 27.13 23.42 -14.81
CA PRO A 11 28.30 24.01 -14.16
C PRO A 11 29.42 23.00 -13.87
N GLN A 12 29.16 21.69 -13.93
CA GLN A 12 30.15 20.65 -13.66
C GLN A 12 30.84 20.11 -14.92
N CYS A 13 30.11 19.90 -16.00
CA CYS A 13 30.65 19.24 -17.21
C CYS A 13 30.43 20.02 -18.51
N GLY A 14 29.78 21.19 -18.46
CA GLY A 14 29.56 22.03 -19.65
C GLY A 14 28.50 21.50 -20.63
N THR A 15 27.83 20.38 -20.35
CA THR A 15 26.74 19.86 -21.19
C THR A 15 25.50 20.77 -21.13
N GLY A 16 24.82 20.95 -22.27
CA GLY A 16 23.55 21.68 -22.34
C GLY A 16 22.41 20.97 -21.58
N MET A 17 21.63 21.76 -20.85
CA MET A 17 20.50 21.32 -20.03
C MET A 17 19.25 22.10 -20.45
N PRO A 18 18.29 21.50 -21.16
CA PRO A 18 16.99 22.11 -21.40
C PRO A 18 16.27 22.39 -20.08
N VAL A 19 15.61 23.54 -20.04
CA VAL A 19 14.77 24.01 -18.95
C VAL A 19 13.32 23.76 -19.31
N HIS A 20 12.61 23.10 -18.41
CA HIS A 20 11.16 22.98 -18.46
C HIS A 20 10.60 23.70 -17.24
N GLU A 21 9.69 24.65 -17.46
CA GLU A 21 9.08 25.42 -16.39
C GLU A 21 8.35 24.49 -15.40
N GLY A 22 8.53 24.73 -14.09
CA GLY A 22 7.97 23.88 -13.04
C GLY A 22 8.71 22.56 -12.77
N TYR A 23 9.78 22.27 -13.51
CA TYR A 23 10.61 21.08 -13.32
C TYR A 23 12.05 21.42 -12.94
N ARG A 24 12.69 20.48 -12.24
CA ARG A 24 14.08 20.64 -11.80
C ARG A 24 15.00 20.59 -13.02
N VAL A 25 15.92 21.55 -13.13
CA VAL A 25 16.97 21.55 -14.15
C VAL A 25 18.13 20.66 -13.66
N TRP A 26 18.50 19.66 -14.44
CA TRP A 26 19.54 18.69 -14.09
C TRP A 26 20.33 18.23 -15.32
N CYS A 27 21.53 17.68 -15.11
CA CYS A 27 22.43 17.25 -16.18
C CYS A 27 22.41 15.75 -16.42
N ALA A 28 22.07 15.31 -17.64
CA ALA A 28 22.08 13.90 -18.02
C ALA A 28 23.49 13.31 -18.20
N GLY A 29 24.50 14.16 -18.42
CA GLY A 29 25.89 13.72 -18.64
C GLY A 29 26.67 13.42 -17.37
N CYS A 30 26.41 14.13 -16.27
CA CYS A 30 27.16 13.97 -15.01
C CYS A 30 26.27 13.90 -13.75
N ASP A 31 24.95 13.74 -13.93
CA ASP A 31 23.95 13.66 -12.85
C ASP A 31 23.87 14.87 -11.90
N TRP A 32 24.44 16.01 -12.33
CA TRP A 32 24.36 17.24 -11.57
C TRP A 32 22.90 17.64 -11.33
N ASN A 33 22.57 17.92 -10.06
CA ASN A 33 21.25 18.35 -9.61
C ASN A 33 20.11 17.34 -9.89
N VAL A 34 20.40 16.05 -10.07
CA VAL A 34 19.36 15.00 -10.20
C VAL A 34 18.54 14.88 -8.91
N ALA A 35 19.20 14.86 -7.76
CA ALA A 35 18.58 14.78 -6.43
C ALA A 35 19.49 15.44 -5.37
N PRO A 36 19.62 16.78 -5.35
CA PRO A 36 20.52 17.47 -4.42
C PRO A 36 20.16 17.22 -2.94
N GLU A 37 18.90 16.95 -2.64
CA GLU A 37 18.40 16.57 -1.32
C GLU A 37 19.12 15.35 -0.72
N LEU A 38 19.63 14.44 -1.55
CA LEU A 38 20.38 13.26 -1.10
C LEU A 38 21.80 13.58 -0.65
N PHE A 39 22.34 14.72 -1.09
CA PHE A 39 23.71 15.15 -0.81
C PHE A 39 23.78 16.21 0.29
N VAL A 40 22.65 16.49 0.97
CA VAL A 40 22.61 17.33 2.17
C VAL A 40 23.01 16.48 3.38
N TYR A 41 24.26 16.64 3.84
CA TYR A 41 24.76 15.98 5.04
C TYR A 41 23.93 16.37 6.29
N GLY A 42 23.44 15.37 7.04
CA GLY A 42 23.03 15.60 8.43
C GLY A 42 21.70 15.02 8.92
N ALA A 43 20.98 14.18 8.17
CA ALA A 43 19.70 13.62 8.61
C ALA A 43 19.75 12.10 8.93
N GLY A 44 20.79 11.68 9.67
CA GLY A 44 21.03 10.30 10.14
C GLY A 44 19.95 9.74 11.08
N GLY A 45 18.75 9.51 10.57
CA GLY A 45 17.57 9.08 11.32
C GLY A 45 17.31 7.57 11.28
N THR A 46 16.30 7.12 12.04
CA THR A 46 15.79 5.74 11.99
C THR A 46 15.12 5.41 10.65
N ALA A 47 14.55 6.40 9.96
CA ALA A 47 13.93 6.24 8.65
C ALA A 47 14.96 5.96 7.55
N GLU A 48 16.10 6.66 7.56
CA GLU A 48 17.19 6.44 6.60
C GLU A 48 17.78 5.03 6.74
N ARG A 49 18.04 4.57 7.97
CA ARG A 49 18.49 3.19 8.23
C ARG A 49 17.48 2.14 7.75
N ARG A 50 16.18 2.42 7.84
CA ARG A 50 15.13 1.52 7.33
C ARG A 50 15.15 1.45 5.80
N ARG A 51 15.28 2.59 5.12
CA ARG A 51 15.41 2.65 3.65
C ARG A 51 16.64 1.91 3.16
N ASP A 52 17.78 2.16 3.79
CA ASP A 52 19.05 1.49 3.47
C ASP A 52 19.00 -0.03 3.69
N PHE A 53 18.36 -0.49 4.77
CA PHE A 53 18.12 -1.92 4.98
C PHE A 53 17.16 -2.52 3.94
N ALA A 54 16.05 -1.85 3.63
CA ALA A 54 15.10 -2.28 2.62
C ALA A 54 15.73 -2.33 1.22
N GLY A 55 16.56 -1.33 0.88
CA GLY A 55 17.34 -1.26 -0.35
C GLY A 55 18.25 -2.47 -0.49
N ARG A 56 19.13 -2.72 0.48
CA ARG A 56 20.03 -3.90 0.46
C ARG A 56 19.29 -5.23 0.32
N HIS A 57 18.19 -5.40 1.06
CA HIS A 57 17.40 -6.65 1.02
C HIS A 57 16.68 -6.81 -0.33
N GLY A 58 16.19 -5.70 -0.90
CA GLY A 58 15.65 -5.65 -2.26
C GLY A 58 16.69 -6.04 -3.30
N THR A 59 17.89 -5.48 -3.25
CA THR A 59 19.01 -5.78 -4.16
C THR A 59 19.44 -7.24 -4.10
N ALA A 60 19.59 -7.81 -2.90
CA ALA A 60 19.93 -9.22 -2.76
C ALA A 60 18.85 -10.14 -3.39
N THR A 61 17.57 -9.77 -3.22
CA THR A 61 16.46 -10.52 -3.84
C THR A 61 16.46 -10.36 -5.37
N PHE A 62 16.74 -9.16 -5.87
CA PHE A 62 16.89 -8.91 -7.30
C PHE A 62 18.01 -9.77 -7.91
N GLU A 63 19.20 -9.79 -7.30
CA GLU A 63 20.33 -10.59 -7.78
C GLU A 63 20.03 -12.10 -7.78
N GLU A 64 19.27 -12.58 -6.81
CA GLU A 64 18.76 -13.95 -6.78
C GLU A 64 17.82 -14.23 -7.96
N LEU A 65 16.76 -13.43 -8.11
CA LEU A 65 15.73 -13.62 -9.16
C LEU A 65 16.26 -13.38 -10.57
N ALA A 66 17.26 -12.51 -10.72
CA ALA A 66 17.93 -12.27 -11.99
C ALA A 66 18.79 -13.47 -12.42
N ARG A 67 19.40 -14.21 -11.47
CA ARG A 67 20.19 -15.41 -11.77
C ARG A 67 19.33 -16.65 -11.96
N GLU A 68 18.36 -16.86 -11.07
CA GLU A 68 17.63 -18.12 -10.96
C GLU A 68 16.36 -18.17 -11.81
N GLY A 69 15.89 -17.03 -12.32
CA GLY A 69 14.59 -16.94 -12.97
C GLY A 69 13.42 -16.97 -11.98
N THR A 70 12.20 -17.16 -12.49
CA THR A 70 10.96 -17.27 -11.68
C THR A 70 10.24 -18.60 -11.85
N GLN A 71 10.74 -19.47 -12.75
CA GLN A 71 10.14 -20.76 -13.04
C GLN A 71 10.15 -21.66 -11.79
N GLY A 72 8.95 -22.01 -11.31
CA GLY A 72 8.76 -22.87 -10.12
C GLY A 72 8.80 -22.16 -8.77
N LEU A 73 8.89 -20.82 -8.75
CA LEU A 73 9.05 -20.00 -7.55
C LEU A 73 7.77 -19.31 -7.06
N ARG A 74 6.59 -19.72 -7.59
CA ARG A 74 5.28 -19.40 -6.99
C ARG A 74 5.37 -19.72 -5.50
N ALA A 75 5.09 -18.74 -4.65
CA ALA A 75 5.58 -18.71 -3.29
C ALA A 75 5.32 -20.03 -2.54
N ARG A 76 6.40 -20.78 -2.31
CA ARG A 76 6.38 -21.84 -1.30
C ARG A 76 6.14 -21.17 0.05
N LEU A 77 5.54 -21.89 0.99
CA LEU A 77 5.52 -21.50 2.41
C LEU A 77 6.96 -21.20 2.84
N THR A 78 7.32 -19.91 2.89
CA THR A 78 8.66 -19.53 3.34
C THR A 78 8.74 -19.77 4.85
N PRO A 79 9.94 -20.06 5.41
CA PRO A 79 10.10 -20.16 6.85
C PRO A 79 9.56 -18.92 7.60
N SER A 80 9.68 -17.73 7.00
CA SER A 80 9.10 -16.50 7.51
C SER A 80 7.57 -16.50 7.48
N SER A 81 6.93 -17.00 6.43
CA SER A 81 5.47 -17.10 6.34
C SER A 81 4.91 -18.12 7.34
N VAL A 82 5.61 -19.25 7.54
CA VAL A 82 5.27 -20.24 8.58
C VAL A 82 5.42 -19.63 9.97
N LEU A 83 6.55 -18.97 10.25
CA LEU A 83 6.78 -18.31 11.54
C LEU A 83 5.74 -17.22 11.81
N ALA A 84 5.37 -16.41 10.81
CA ALA A 84 4.30 -15.42 10.94
C ALA A 84 2.96 -16.09 11.28
N GLY A 85 2.65 -17.22 10.64
CA GLY A 85 1.46 -18.03 10.96
C GLY A 85 1.47 -18.56 12.39
N VAL A 86 2.59 -19.13 12.84
CA VAL A 86 2.75 -19.61 14.23
C VAL A 86 2.60 -18.47 15.24
N LEU A 87 3.27 -17.35 15.02
CA LEU A 87 3.14 -16.16 15.88
C LEU A 87 1.70 -15.63 15.91
N ALA A 88 1.02 -15.59 14.77
CA ALA A 88 -0.39 -15.20 14.71
C ALA A 88 -1.29 -16.16 15.50
N LEU A 89 -1.06 -17.47 15.39
CA LEU A 89 -1.78 -18.47 16.18
C LEU A 89 -1.51 -18.34 17.69
N LEU A 90 -0.27 -18.02 18.09
CA LEU A 90 0.07 -17.76 19.49
C LEU A 90 -0.66 -16.53 20.04
N VAL A 91 -0.74 -15.44 19.26
CA VAL A 91 -1.48 -14.23 19.65
C VAL A 91 -2.95 -14.54 19.87
N HIS A 92 -3.60 -15.20 18.90
CA HIS A 92 -5.00 -15.60 19.01
C HIS A 92 -5.21 -16.58 20.16
N GLY A 93 -4.32 -17.57 20.29
CA GLY A 93 -4.33 -18.54 21.38
C GLY A 93 -4.28 -17.86 22.75
N LEU A 94 -3.41 -16.87 22.93
CA LEU A 94 -3.32 -16.12 24.18
C LEU A 94 -4.62 -15.35 24.49
N SER A 95 -5.29 -14.76 23.48
CA SER A 95 -6.62 -14.18 23.68
C SER A 95 -7.61 -15.21 24.19
N PHE A 96 -7.65 -16.41 23.60
CA PHE A 96 -8.60 -17.45 24.00
C PHE A 96 -8.25 -18.11 25.34
N VAL A 97 -6.98 -18.13 25.74
CA VAL A 97 -6.58 -18.54 27.11
C VAL A 97 -7.18 -17.61 28.16
N LEU A 98 -7.20 -16.29 27.92
CA LEU A 98 -7.87 -15.34 28.84
C LEU A 98 -9.36 -15.67 29.01
N LEU A 99 -10.06 -15.98 27.92
CA LEU A 99 -11.45 -16.41 27.96
C LEU A 99 -11.61 -17.74 28.73
N GLY A 100 -10.77 -18.73 28.43
CA GLY A 100 -10.83 -20.06 29.05
C GLY A 100 -10.58 -20.02 30.55
N VAL A 101 -9.55 -19.30 31.00
CA VAL A 101 -9.24 -19.12 32.42
C VAL A 101 -10.35 -18.31 33.11
N GLY A 102 -10.84 -17.23 32.48
CA GLY A 102 -11.93 -16.42 33.02
C GLY A 102 -13.21 -17.23 33.22
N ALA A 103 -13.61 -18.00 32.20
CA ALA A 103 -14.77 -18.89 32.26
C ALA A 103 -14.59 -20.00 33.31
N TRP A 104 -13.40 -20.61 33.38
CA TRP A 104 -13.09 -21.63 34.38
C TRP A 104 -13.20 -21.08 35.80
N LEU A 105 -12.69 -19.87 36.08
CA LEU A 105 -12.82 -19.22 37.39
C LEU A 105 -14.28 -18.92 37.75
N LEU A 106 -15.11 -18.53 36.77
CA LEU A 106 -16.54 -18.30 37.01
C LEU A 106 -17.28 -19.58 37.37
N VAL A 107 -16.91 -20.72 36.77
CA VAL A 107 -17.58 -22.01 37.01
C VAL A 107 -17.02 -22.70 38.26
N ALA A 108 -15.70 -22.94 38.30
CA ALA A 108 -15.04 -23.67 39.38
C ALA A 108 -14.92 -22.84 40.67
N GLY A 109 -14.87 -21.51 40.54
CA GLY A 109 -14.73 -20.56 41.65
C GLY A 109 -16.02 -19.90 42.11
N TRP A 110 -17.19 -20.38 41.70
CA TRP A 110 -18.50 -19.74 41.95
C TRP A 110 -18.76 -19.38 43.43
N GLY A 111 -18.26 -20.19 44.37
CA GLY A 111 -18.39 -19.95 45.81
C GLY A 111 -17.40 -18.91 46.39
N ASN A 112 -16.45 -18.42 45.60
CA ASN A 112 -15.45 -17.44 46.03
C ASN A 112 -15.65 -16.12 45.27
N PRO A 113 -16.07 -15.03 45.94
CA PRO A 113 -16.37 -13.76 45.28
C PRO A 113 -15.15 -13.15 44.57
N PHE A 114 -13.93 -13.39 45.05
CA PHE A 114 -12.71 -12.92 44.39
C PHE A 114 -12.44 -13.69 43.08
N ALA A 115 -12.70 -15.00 43.06
CA ALA A 115 -12.56 -15.81 41.85
C ALA A 115 -13.58 -15.40 40.79
N VAL A 116 -14.84 -15.16 41.20
CA VAL A 116 -15.90 -14.65 40.31
C VAL A 116 -15.54 -13.27 39.76
N ALA A 117 -15.12 -12.34 40.62
CA ALA A 117 -14.74 -10.99 40.19
C ALA A 117 -13.56 -11.00 39.21
N PHE A 118 -12.50 -11.78 39.50
CA PHE A 118 -11.34 -11.90 38.62
C PHE A 118 -11.67 -12.64 37.32
N GLY A 119 -12.49 -13.69 37.38
CA GLY A 119 -12.98 -14.40 36.20
C GLY A 119 -13.81 -13.48 35.28
N ALA A 120 -14.71 -12.69 35.84
CA ALA A 120 -15.50 -11.70 35.10
C ALA A 120 -14.61 -10.63 34.47
N LEU A 121 -13.60 -10.14 35.19
CA LEU A 121 -12.61 -9.19 34.65
C LEU A 121 -11.90 -9.78 33.43
N LEU A 122 -11.40 -11.02 33.51
CA LEU A 122 -10.70 -11.67 32.38
C LEU A 122 -11.62 -11.86 31.16
N VAL A 123 -12.89 -12.24 31.37
CA VAL A 123 -13.87 -12.36 30.29
C VAL A 123 -14.15 -10.99 29.65
N LEU A 124 -14.33 -9.94 30.46
CA LEU A 124 -14.53 -8.58 29.96
C LEU A 124 -13.32 -8.08 29.18
N THR A 125 -12.10 -8.32 29.69
CA THR A 125 -10.84 -8.02 28.98
C THR A 125 -10.78 -8.76 27.65
N PHE A 126 -11.14 -10.05 27.60
CA PHE A 126 -11.25 -10.76 26.34
C PHE A 126 -12.27 -10.11 25.39
N LEU A 127 -13.46 -9.74 25.85
CA LEU A 127 -14.47 -9.13 24.97
C LEU A 127 -13.97 -7.82 24.32
N VAL A 128 -13.14 -7.06 25.03
CA VAL A 128 -12.46 -5.87 24.50
C VAL A 128 -11.37 -6.26 23.51
N LEU A 129 -10.46 -7.16 23.91
CA LEU A 129 -9.21 -7.50 23.21
C LEU A 129 -9.32 -8.66 22.19
N ARG A 130 -10.51 -9.24 22.02
CA ARG A 130 -10.72 -10.43 21.17
C ARG A 130 -10.28 -10.16 19.74
N PRO A 131 -9.82 -11.20 19.02
CA PRO A 131 -9.57 -11.10 17.59
C PRO A 131 -10.81 -10.56 16.85
N ARG A 132 -10.61 -9.51 16.07
CA ARG A 132 -11.66 -8.93 15.22
C ARG A 132 -11.25 -9.11 13.77
N PHE A 133 -12.19 -9.61 12.97
CA PHE A 133 -12.06 -9.59 11.54
C PHE A 133 -12.44 -8.21 11.01
N PRO A 134 -11.66 -7.64 10.08
CA PRO A 134 -12.02 -6.38 9.44
C PRO A 134 -13.42 -6.47 8.85
N ARG A 135 -14.24 -5.45 9.09
CA ARG A 135 -15.54 -5.31 8.45
C ARG A 135 -15.41 -4.27 7.35
N LEU A 136 -16.09 -4.51 6.23
CA LEU A 136 -16.35 -3.45 5.25
C LEU A 136 -17.22 -2.39 5.91
N GLY A 137 -16.65 -1.22 6.13
CA GLY A 137 -17.28 -0.09 6.78
C GLY A 137 -16.53 1.19 6.41
N GLY A 138 -17.18 2.33 6.55
CA GLY A 138 -16.64 3.63 6.16
C GLY A 138 -17.61 4.42 5.29
N THR A 139 -17.25 5.66 5.01
CA THR A 139 -18.04 6.60 4.20
C THR A 139 -17.77 6.49 2.70
N ALA A 140 -16.65 5.86 2.33
CA ALA A 140 -16.24 5.61 0.96
C ALA A 140 -17.31 4.80 0.18
N PRO A 141 -17.55 5.11 -1.11
CA PRO A 141 -18.42 4.29 -1.95
C PRO A 141 -17.95 2.84 -2.00
N GLN A 142 -18.90 1.91 -1.80
CA GLN A 142 -18.69 0.48 -1.92
C GLN A 142 -19.52 -0.02 -3.09
N LEU A 143 -18.89 -0.73 -4.02
CA LEU A 143 -19.51 -1.27 -5.22
C LEU A 143 -19.59 -2.80 -5.09
N GLY A 144 -20.79 -3.33 -5.27
CA GLY A 144 -21.02 -4.74 -5.51
C GLY A 144 -21.04 -5.06 -7.00
N ARG A 145 -21.15 -6.36 -7.32
CA ARG A 145 -21.17 -6.86 -8.71
C ARG A 145 -22.29 -6.27 -9.56
N ALA A 146 -23.43 -5.91 -8.95
CA ALA A 146 -24.55 -5.28 -9.64
C ALA A 146 -24.29 -3.80 -9.97
N ASP A 147 -23.45 -3.13 -9.19
CA ASP A 147 -23.17 -1.69 -9.36
C ASP A 147 -22.13 -1.45 -10.47
N ALA A 148 -21.15 -2.36 -10.61
CA ALA A 148 -20.05 -2.24 -11.58
C ALA A 148 -19.73 -3.57 -12.28
N PRO A 149 -20.68 -4.16 -13.05
CA PRO A 149 -20.52 -5.50 -13.61
C PRO A 149 -19.34 -5.63 -14.58
N ARG A 150 -18.99 -4.59 -15.35
CA ARG A 150 -17.84 -4.62 -16.27
C ARG A 150 -16.53 -4.50 -15.52
N LEU A 151 -16.45 -3.69 -14.47
CA LEU A 151 -15.27 -3.64 -13.62
C LEU A 151 -15.03 -4.98 -12.93
N PHE A 152 -16.07 -5.60 -12.36
CA PHE A 152 -15.92 -6.93 -11.77
C PHE A 152 -15.54 -7.99 -12.81
N ALA A 153 -16.09 -7.94 -14.03
CA ALA A 153 -15.69 -8.86 -15.10
C ALA A 153 -14.22 -8.69 -15.51
N LEU A 154 -13.69 -7.46 -15.52
CA LEU A 154 -12.28 -7.19 -15.74
C LEU A 154 -11.42 -7.81 -14.63
N VAL A 155 -11.77 -7.57 -13.37
CA VAL A 155 -11.06 -8.15 -12.21
C VAL A 155 -11.14 -9.68 -12.22
N ASP A 156 -12.31 -10.25 -12.57
CA ASP A 156 -12.50 -11.70 -12.70
C ASP A 156 -11.62 -12.30 -13.81
N SER A 157 -11.46 -11.59 -14.93
CA SER A 157 -10.61 -12.03 -16.06
C SER A 157 -9.13 -12.05 -15.67
N VAL A 158 -8.66 -11.00 -14.99
CA VAL A 158 -7.30 -10.96 -14.44
C VAL A 158 -7.10 -12.07 -13.40
N ALA A 159 -8.05 -12.26 -12.49
CA ALA A 159 -7.96 -13.29 -11.46
C ALA A 159 -7.92 -14.72 -12.06
N ALA A 160 -8.66 -14.96 -13.14
CA ALA A 160 -8.69 -16.23 -13.86
C ALA A 160 -7.33 -16.56 -14.50
N GLU A 161 -6.70 -15.59 -15.17
CA GLU A 161 -5.36 -15.77 -15.77
C GLU A 161 -4.27 -16.06 -14.73
N MET A 162 -4.50 -15.65 -13.49
CA MET A 162 -3.55 -15.79 -12.37
C MET A 162 -3.86 -16.98 -11.45
N ASP A 163 -4.87 -17.79 -11.78
CA ASP A 163 -5.34 -18.91 -10.95
C ASP A 163 -5.60 -18.51 -9.49
N THR A 164 -6.25 -17.36 -9.29
CA THR A 164 -6.61 -16.83 -7.98
C THR A 164 -8.08 -16.46 -7.90
N ARG A 165 -8.62 -16.38 -6.68
CA ARG A 165 -9.98 -15.92 -6.46
C ARG A 165 -10.10 -14.41 -6.75
N SER A 166 -11.16 -14.01 -7.43
CA SER A 166 -11.52 -12.60 -7.58
C SER A 166 -11.95 -11.94 -6.26
N VAL A 167 -12.33 -10.66 -6.32
CA VAL A 167 -12.82 -9.87 -5.19
C VAL A 167 -14.34 -9.96 -5.03
N ASP A 168 -14.80 -9.72 -3.81
CA ASP A 168 -16.22 -9.73 -3.43
C ASP A 168 -16.81 -8.31 -3.35
N ALA A 169 -15.97 -7.29 -3.22
CA ALA A 169 -16.35 -5.89 -3.14
C ALA A 169 -15.24 -5.00 -3.69
N ILE A 170 -15.60 -3.81 -4.17
CA ILE A 170 -14.66 -2.76 -4.55
C ILE A 170 -15.00 -1.51 -3.73
N VAL A 171 -14.02 -0.96 -3.02
CA VAL A 171 -14.13 0.31 -2.29
C VAL A 171 -13.39 1.36 -3.09
N VAL A 172 -14.05 2.47 -3.39
CA VAL A 172 -13.47 3.54 -4.21
C VAL A 172 -12.97 4.66 -3.30
N GLU A 173 -11.69 4.97 -3.37
CA GLU A 173 -10.99 5.89 -2.46
C GLU A 173 -10.30 7.03 -3.24
N PRO A 174 -9.91 8.14 -2.60
CA PRO A 174 -9.28 9.25 -3.32
C PRO A 174 -7.77 9.07 -3.55
N TYR A 175 -7.12 8.17 -2.82
CA TYR A 175 -5.67 8.12 -2.71
C TYR A 175 -4.96 7.64 -3.98
N VAL A 176 -3.66 7.89 -4.07
CA VAL A 176 -2.78 7.40 -5.14
C VAL A 176 -2.27 6.00 -4.77
N ASN A 177 -3.19 5.04 -4.68
CA ASN A 177 -2.86 3.67 -4.33
C ASN A 177 -3.93 2.69 -4.82
N ALA A 178 -3.61 1.40 -4.81
CA ALA A 178 -4.61 0.33 -4.82
C ALA A 178 -4.15 -0.76 -3.85
N ALA A 179 -5.10 -1.53 -3.32
CA ALA A 179 -4.76 -2.65 -2.44
C ALA A 179 -5.87 -3.70 -2.47
N VAL A 180 -5.52 -4.98 -2.55
CA VAL A 180 -6.48 -6.06 -2.24
C VAL A 180 -6.23 -6.56 -0.81
N THR A 181 -7.29 -6.57 -0.01
CA THR A 181 -7.24 -7.04 1.39
C THR A 181 -8.35 -8.04 1.68
N THR A 182 -8.31 -8.68 2.85
CA THR A 182 -9.37 -9.57 3.31
C THR A 182 -10.27 -8.90 4.35
N TYR A 183 -11.57 -9.16 4.25
CA TYR A 183 -12.56 -8.77 5.24
C TYR A 183 -13.45 -9.96 5.62
N GLY A 184 -14.02 -9.90 6.82
CA GLY A 184 -14.63 -11.06 7.44
C GLY A 184 -13.63 -12.23 7.50
N LEU A 185 -14.11 -13.44 7.24
CA LEU A 185 -13.26 -14.63 7.36
C LEU A 185 -12.43 -14.92 6.10
N ARG A 186 -13.02 -14.75 4.91
CA ARG A 186 -12.45 -15.18 3.62
C ARG A 186 -12.78 -14.27 2.44
N ARG A 187 -13.51 -13.17 2.65
CA ARG A 187 -13.92 -12.31 1.54
C ARG A 187 -12.80 -11.33 1.19
N ARG A 188 -12.68 -10.96 -0.09
CA ARG A 188 -11.66 -10.05 -0.62
C ARG A 188 -12.28 -8.73 -1.03
N VAL A 189 -11.59 -7.63 -0.75
CA VAL A 189 -11.98 -6.29 -1.18
C VAL A 189 -10.82 -5.63 -1.90
N LEU A 190 -11.08 -5.08 -3.08
CA LEU A 190 -10.18 -4.17 -3.78
C LEU A 190 -10.46 -2.74 -3.31
N HIS A 191 -9.50 -2.12 -2.66
CA HIS A 191 -9.46 -0.68 -2.46
C HIS A 191 -8.85 -0.06 -3.71
N LEU A 192 -9.66 0.73 -4.43
CA LEU A 192 -9.31 1.34 -5.70
C LEU A 192 -9.18 2.85 -5.50
N GLY A 193 -7.95 3.33 -5.41
CA GLY A 193 -7.66 4.75 -5.33
C GLY A 193 -7.79 5.43 -6.69
N LEU A 194 -8.72 6.39 -6.80
CA LEU A 194 -8.97 7.14 -8.02
C LEU A 194 -7.82 8.06 -8.40
N GLY A 195 -7.02 8.52 -7.44
CA GLY A 195 -5.82 9.31 -7.71
C GLY A 195 -4.82 8.54 -8.57
N LEU A 196 -4.70 7.22 -8.36
CA LEU A 196 -3.89 6.35 -9.22
C LEU A 196 -4.67 5.89 -10.46
N TRP A 197 -5.88 5.36 -10.29
CA TRP A 197 -6.65 4.77 -11.40
C TRP A 197 -6.92 5.74 -12.55
N ALA A 198 -7.15 7.02 -12.25
CA ALA A 198 -7.47 8.03 -13.26
C ALA A 198 -6.30 8.39 -14.16
N VAL A 199 -5.06 8.20 -13.70
CA VAL A 199 -3.85 8.59 -14.45
C VAL A 199 -3.26 7.44 -15.29
N LEU A 200 -3.77 6.22 -15.10
CA LEU A 200 -3.29 5.04 -15.80
C LEU A 200 -3.94 4.89 -17.18
N THR A 201 -3.15 4.46 -18.15
CA THR A 201 -3.63 3.94 -19.43
C THR A 201 -4.41 2.63 -19.24
N PRO A 202 -5.17 2.17 -20.25
CA PRO A 202 -6.01 0.98 -20.12
C PRO A 202 -5.21 -0.25 -19.68
N GLN A 203 -4.03 -0.45 -20.27
CA GLN A 203 -3.21 -1.64 -20.02
C GLN A 203 -2.44 -1.54 -18.71
N GLN A 204 -2.07 -0.33 -18.27
CA GLN A 204 -1.55 -0.14 -16.93
C GLN A 204 -2.62 -0.43 -15.85
N LYS A 205 -3.91 -0.18 -16.11
CA LYS A 205 -5.00 -0.58 -15.20
C LYS A 205 -5.06 -2.11 -15.05
N VAL A 206 -4.89 -2.86 -16.14
CA VAL A 206 -4.77 -4.33 -16.09
C VAL A 206 -3.53 -4.74 -15.31
N ALA A 207 -2.39 -4.10 -15.55
CA ALA A 207 -1.14 -4.38 -14.83
C ALA A 207 -1.29 -4.13 -13.32
N LEU A 208 -1.97 -3.04 -12.93
CA LEU A 208 -2.26 -2.73 -11.53
C LEU A 208 -3.09 -3.83 -10.88
N LEU A 209 -4.19 -4.23 -11.53
CA LEU A 209 -5.03 -5.33 -11.03
C LEU A 209 -4.24 -6.65 -10.94
N GLY A 210 -3.38 -6.93 -11.93
CA GLY A 210 -2.50 -8.08 -11.95
C GLY A 210 -1.52 -8.07 -10.77
N HIS A 211 -0.89 -6.92 -10.50
CA HIS A 211 0.01 -6.76 -9.36
C HIS A 211 -0.73 -7.01 -8.03
N GLU A 212 -1.87 -6.34 -7.82
CA GLU A 212 -2.63 -6.46 -6.58
C GLU A 212 -3.18 -7.87 -6.31
N LEU A 213 -3.68 -8.54 -7.35
CA LEU A 213 -4.12 -9.94 -7.25
C LEU A 213 -2.93 -10.92 -7.17
N GLY A 214 -1.77 -10.52 -7.68
CA GLY A 214 -0.50 -11.23 -7.63
C GLY A 214 -0.05 -11.56 -6.23
N HIS A 215 -0.27 -10.66 -5.27
CA HIS A 215 -0.02 -10.92 -3.85
C HIS A 215 -0.80 -12.15 -3.34
N PHE A 216 -2.04 -12.35 -3.80
CA PHE A 216 -2.85 -13.52 -3.40
C PHE A 216 -2.50 -14.78 -4.18
N ALA A 217 -2.20 -14.66 -5.48
CA ALA A 217 -1.74 -15.79 -6.30
C ALA A 217 -0.40 -16.34 -5.77
N ASN A 218 0.47 -15.46 -5.29
CA ASN A 218 1.73 -15.79 -4.61
C ASN A 218 1.56 -16.09 -3.11
N GLY A 219 0.36 -16.44 -2.63
CA GLY A 219 0.18 -16.93 -1.27
C GLY A 219 0.62 -15.98 -0.16
N ASP A 220 0.53 -14.66 -0.36
CA ASP A 220 0.90 -13.70 0.68
C ASP A 220 0.01 -13.86 1.92
N THR A 221 0.64 -14.31 3.01
CA THR A 221 -0.02 -14.54 4.29
C THR A 221 -0.30 -13.25 5.07
N ARG A 222 0.42 -12.15 4.80
CA ARG A 222 0.30 -10.87 5.55
C ARG A 222 -1.06 -10.22 5.33
N HIS A 223 -1.53 -10.21 4.08
CA HIS A 223 -2.87 -9.72 3.70
C HIS A 223 -3.99 -10.74 3.97
N GLY A 224 -3.62 -11.94 4.43
CA GLY A 224 -4.54 -12.99 4.87
C GLY A 224 -5.17 -12.67 6.23
N SER A 225 -6.36 -13.25 6.48
CA SER A 225 -7.15 -12.96 7.68
C SER A 225 -6.47 -13.37 8.99
N LEU A 226 -5.64 -14.43 8.99
CA LEU A 226 -4.93 -14.90 10.19
C LEU A 226 -3.87 -13.91 10.70
N VAL A 227 -2.87 -13.58 9.87
CA VAL A 227 -1.78 -12.66 10.25
C VAL A 227 -2.29 -11.23 10.39
N GLY A 228 -3.16 -10.79 9.47
CA GLY A 228 -3.76 -9.45 9.51
C GLY A 228 -4.56 -9.21 10.80
N SER A 229 -5.40 -10.16 11.22
CA SER A 229 -6.15 -10.03 12.49
C SER A 229 -5.25 -10.11 13.72
N ALA A 230 -4.15 -10.88 13.70
CA ALA A 230 -3.18 -10.92 14.79
C ALA A 230 -2.43 -9.58 14.94
N LEU A 231 -2.01 -8.97 13.82
CA LEU A 231 -1.43 -7.63 13.81
C LEU A 231 -2.42 -6.59 14.37
N HIS A 232 -3.68 -6.64 13.95
CA HIS A 232 -4.72 -5.75 14.49
C HIS A 232 -4.93 -5.96 16.00
N THR A 233 -4.95 -7.22 16.44
CA THR A 233 -5.11 -7.60 17.86
C THR A 233 -3.94 -7.05 18.70
N LEU A 234 -2.71 -7.23 18.24
CA LEU A 234 -1.52 -6.70 18.93
C LEU A 234 -1.51 -5.16 18.99
N ARG A 235 -1.90 -4.48 17.91
CA ARG A 235 -2.04 -3.01 17.92
C ARG A 235 -3.08 -2.55 18.94
N LEU A 236 -4.21 -3.25 19.03
CA LEU A 236 -5.22 -2.98 20.04
C LEU A 236 -4.68 -3.21 21.46
N TRP A 237 -3.91 -4.28 21.69
CA TRP A 237 -3.28 -4.52 22.99
C TRP A 237 -2.32 -3.40 23.35
N VAL A 238 -1.44 -3.01 22.42
CA VAL A 238 -0.51 -1.88 22.62
C VAL A 238 -1.29 -0.59 22.94
N ALA A 239 -2.34 -0.29 22.19
CA ALA A 239 -3.15 0.91 22.42
C ALA A 239 -3.80 0.91 23.81
N VAL A 240 -4.39 -0.21 24.24
CA VAL A 240 -5.02 -0.34 25.57
C VAL A 240 -4.00 -0.33 26.70
N LEU A 241 -2.79 -0.84 26.46
CA LEU A 241 -1.70 -0.92 27.45
C LEU A 241 -0.81 0.33 27.47
N THR A 242 -1.03 1.29 26.56
CA THR A 242 -0.30 2.56 26.54
C THR A 242 -0.80 3.40 27.72
N PRO A 243 0.09 3.79 28.66
CA PRO A 243 -0.34 4.58 29.82
C PRO A 243 -0.80 5.97 29.38
N ASP A 244 -1.98 6.39 29.83
CA ASP A 244 -2.45 7.77 29.73
C ASP A 244 -1.75 8.63 30.81
N PRO A 245 -1.41 9.91 30.58
CA PRO A 245 -0.84 10.75 31.62
C PRO A 245 -1.91 11.07 32.68
N TRP A 246 -1.95 10.31 33.79
CA TRP A 246 -2.86 10.56 34.91
C TRP A 246 -2.15 11.28 36.07
N ASP A 247 -2.83 12.24 36.71
CA ASP A 247 -2.31 13.20 37.70
C ASP A 247 -2.10 12.66 39.15
N GLY A 248 -2.12 11.34 39.37
CA GLY A 248 -1.95 10.72 40.69
C GLY A 248 -0.56 10.10 40.90
N ARG A 249 0.01 10.10 42.12
CA ARG A 249 1.44 9.74 42.33
C ARG A 249 1.77 8.32 42.82
N LEU A 250 0.95 7.62 43.61
CA LEU A 250 1.35 6.31 44.19
C LEU A 250 0.67 5.10 43.57
N THR A 251 -0.66 5.11 43.46
CA THR A 251 -1.43 4.08 42.74
C THR A 251 -1.07 4.03 41.26
N HIS A 252 -0.75 5.18 40.67
CA HIS A 252 -0.28 5.31 39.30
C HIS A 252 1.05 4.61 39.05
N LEU A 253 2.02 4.67 39.99
CA LEU A 253 3.32 4.00 39.82
C LEU A 253 3.20 2.47 39.85
N LEU A 254 2.32 1.93 40.72
CA LEU A 254 2.05 0.49 40.78
C LEU A 254 1.31 0.00 39.53
N VAL A 255 0.32 0.76 39.05
CA VAL A 255 -0.41 0.45 37.81
C VAL A 255 0.51 0.55 36.59
N ILE A 256 1.35 1.59 36.50
CA ILE A 256 2.36 1.71 35.44
C ILE A 256 3.36 0.54 35.50
N GLY A 257 3.84 0.18 36.69
CA GLY A 257 4.74 -0.96 36.86
C GLY A 257 4.12 -2.28 36.39
N MET A 258 2.86 -2.53 36.77
CA MET A 258 2.09 -3.70 36.37
C MET A 258 1.81 -3.75 34.87
N MET A 259 1.51 -2.60 34.25
CA MET A 259 1.17 -2.51 32.82
C MET A 259 2.40 -2.47 31.89
N ARG A 260 3.60 -2.15 32.40
CA ARG A 260 4.83 -2.12 31.58
C ARG A 260 5.19 -3.48 31.01
N ILE A 261 5.10 -4.55 31.80
CA ILE A 261 5.44 -5.90 31.32
C ILE A 261 4.52 -6.33 30.15
N PRO A 262 3.18 -6.31 30.28
CA PRO A 262 2.31 -6.67 29.17
C PRO A 262 2.44 -5.69 28.00
N TYR A 263 2.67 -4.40 28.25
CA TYR A 263 2.94 -3.42 27.18
C TYR A 263 4.17 -3.81 26.35
N TYR A 264 5.33 -4.02 26.99
CA TYR A 264 6.55 -4.40 26.27
C TYR A 264 6.43 -5.77 25.61
N ALA A 265 5.70 -6.71 26.21
CA ALA A 265 5.41 -8.00 25.58
C ALA A 265 4.57 -7.83 24.30
N ALA A 266 3.48 -7.06 24.36
CA ALA A 266 2.62 -6.77 23.21
C ALA A 266 3.38 -5.99 22.12
N GLN A 267 4.14 -4.96 22.50
CA GLN A 267 4.96 -4.15 21.60
C GLN A 267 6.06 -4.99 20.92
N SER A 268 6.72 -5.87 21.69
CA SER A 268 7.75 -6.78 21.15
C SER A 268 7.13 -7.80 20.20
N GLY A 269 5.98 -8.37 20.57
CA GLY A 269 5.21 -9.28 19.72
C GLY A 269 4.78 -8.61 18.41
N LEU A 270 4.27 -7.37 18.48
CA LEU A 270 3.91 -6.56 17.32
C LEU A 270 5.13 -6.33 16.42
N THR A 271 6.21 -5.84 16.99
CA THR A 271 7.45 -5.56 16.27
C THR A 271 8.02 -6.82 15.61
N LEU A 272 7.99 -7.96 16.30
CA LEU A 272 8.46 -9.24 15.79
C LEU A 272 7.58 -9.73 14.64
N LEU A 273 6.26 -9.74 14.82
CA LEU A 273 5.32 -10.18 13.80
C LEU A 273 5.39 -9.30 12.56
N GLU A 274 5.54 -7.98 12.72
CA GLU A 274 5.77 -7.05 11.61
C GLU A 274 7.07 -7.37 10.89
N LYS A 275 8.20 -7.50 11.59
CA LYS A 275 9.50 -7.83 10.99
C LYS A 275 9.47 -9.15 10.23
N VAL A 276 8.90 -10.20 10.82
CA VAL A 276 8.83 -11.53 10.18
C VAL A 276 7.93 -11.50 8.95
N SER A 277 6.79 -10.81 9.03
CA SER A 277 5.85 -10.68 7.91
C SER A 277 6.40 -9.82 6.77
N LEU A 278 7.32 -8.89 7.05
CA LEU A 278 7.97 -8.04 6.06
C LEU A 278 9.20 -8.68 5.40
N ARG A 279 9.81 -9.72 5.99
CA ARG A 279 11.06 -10.33 5.47
C ARG A 279 10.95 -10.87 4.04
N GLY A 280 9.77 -11.33 3.64
CA GLY A 280 9.52 -11.85 2.28
C GLY A 280 9.02 -10.80 1.30
N LEU A 281 8.89 -9.54 1.72
CA LEU A 281 8.17 -8.53 0.96
C LEU A 281 8.83 -8.22 -0.39
N PRO A 282 10.16 -8.01 -0.49
CA PRO A 282 10.76 -7.76 -1.80
C PRO A 282 10.50 -8.83 -2.84
N ARG A 283 10.61 -10.10 -2.43
CA ARG A 283 10.34 -11.22 -3.33
C ARG A 283 8.89 -11.21 -3.80
N ARG A 284 7.94 -10.88 -2.92
CA ARG A 284 6.51 -10.80 -3.25
C ARG A 284 6.24 -9.69 -4.26
N GLU A 285 6.87 -8.53 -4.08
CA GLU A 285 6.76 -7.42 -5.03
C GLU A 285 7.28 -7.82 -6.42
N TYR A 286 8.49 -8.38 -6.53
CA TYR A 286 9.02 -8.82 -7.82
C TYR A 286 8.15 -9.91 -8.48
N LEU A 287 7.65 -10.89 -7.70
CA LEU A 287 6.78 -11.93 -8.24
C LEU A 287 5.39 -11.40 -8.62
N ALA A 288 4.89 -10.37 -7.94
CA ALA A 288 3.66 -9.69 -8.32
C ALA A 288 3.86 -8.88 -9.62
N ASP A 289 5.02 -8.27 -9.82
CA ASP A 289 5.39 -7.59 -11.07
C ASP A 289 5.51 -8.56 -12.24
N ASP A 290 6.13 -9.73 -12.05
CA ASP A 290 6.20 -10.77 -13.08
C ASP A 290 4.79 -11.23 -13.49
N LEU A 291 3.87 -11.41 -12.54
CA LEU A 291 2.46 -11.76 -12.83
C LEU A 291 1.71 -10.61 -13.51
N ALA A 292 1.93 -9.37 -13.10
CA ALA A 292 1.38 -8.19 -13.76
C ALA A 292 1.84 -8.13 -15.22
N ALA A 293 3.13 -8.39 -15.48
CA ALA A 293 3.69 -8.45 -16.81
C ALA A 293 3.16 -9.63 -17.63
N GLU A 294 2.92 -10.79 -17.02
CA GLU A 294 2.31 -11.95 -17.69
C GLU A 294 0.86 -11.66 -18.12
N VAL A 295 0.08 -10.98 -17.28
CA VAL A 295 -1.33 -10.71 -17.59
C VAL A 295 -1.51 -9.50 -18.51
N ALA A 296 -0.77 -8.42 -18.26
CA ALA A 296 -0.99 -7.12 -18.90
C ALA A 296 0.06 -6.72 -19.95
N SER A 297 1.13 -7.51 -20.13
CA SER A 297 2.40 -7.22 -20.83
C SER A 297 3.49 -6.58 -19.96
N ALA A 298 4.75 -6.88 -20.30
CA ALA A 298 5.94 -6.32 -19.67
C ALA A 298 6.00 -4.80 -19.83
N GLU A 299 5.51 -4.28 -20.96
CA GLU A 299 5.46 -2.84 -21.20
C GLU A 299 4.48 -2.15 -20.27
N ALA A 300 3.25 -2.68 -20.14
CA ALA A 300 2.25 -2.13 -19.23
C ALA A 300 2.69 -2.18 -17.76
N ALA A 301 3.35 -3.27 -17.34
CA ALA A 301 3.89 -3.41 -16.00
C ALA A 301 5.03 -2.43 -15.72
N ARG A 302 5.97 -2.25 -16.68
CA ARG A 302 7.04 -1.26 -16.56
C ARG A 302 6.48 0.16 -16.49
N ASP A 303 5.55 0.51 -17.37
CA ASP A 303 4.96 1.84 -17.44
C ASP A 303 4.16 2.15 -16.17
N LEU A 304 3.47 1.15 -15.59
CA LEU A 304 2.83 1.29 -14.29
C LEU A 304 3.85 1.68 -13.22
N MET A 305 4.99 0.97 -13.17
CA MET A 305 6.06 1.23 -12.20
C MET A 305 6.68 2.61 -12.37
N GLU A 306 6.84 3.06 -13.62
CA GLU A 306 7.24 4.43 -13.91
C GLU A 306 6.20 5.45 -13.44
N THR A 307 4.91 5.16 -13.60
CA THR A 307 3.84 6.03 -13.09
C THR A 307 3.88 6.10 -11.56
N LEU A 308 4.19 5.00 -10.87
CA LEU A 308 4.33 4.96 -9.42
C LEU A 308 5.53 5.79 -8.91
N LEU A 309 6.58 5.99 -9.72
CA LEU A 309 7.64 6.98 -9.38
C LEU A 309 7.11 8.40 -9.24
N HIS A 310 5.96 8.71 -9.86
CA HIS A 310 5.30 10.01 -9.76
C HIS A 310 4.25 10.08 -8.64
N ALA A 311 4.10 9.05 -7.79
CA ALA A 311 3.04 9.00 -6.77
C ALA A 311 3.00 10.24 -5.87
N ASP A 312 4.13 10.70 -5.34
CA ASP A 312 4.22 11.91 -4.50
C ASP A 312 3.76 13.18 -5.23
N ARG A 313 4.05 13.27 -6.53
CA ARG A 313 3.62 14.38 -7.38
C ARG A 313 2.12 14.32 -7.66
N ILE A 314 1.59 13.13 -7.93
CA ILE A 314 0.15 12.91 -8.13
C ILE A 314 -0.59 13.27 -6.82
N ASP A 315 -0.09 12.87 -5.66
CA ASP A 315 -0.67 13.22 -4.35
C ASP A 315 -0.62 14.73 -4.10
N SER A 316 0.52 15.37 -4.39
CA SER A 316 0.69 16.82 -4.27
C SER A 316 -0.26 17.60 -5.18
N GLU A 317 -0.43 17.16 -6.42
CA GLU A 317 -1.37 17.77 -7.37
C GLU A 317 -2.83 17.53 -6.96
N LEU A 318 -3.16 16.34 -6.49
CA LEU A 318 -4.49 16.04 -5.96
C LEU A 318 -4.84 16.96 -4.79
N ARG A 319 -3.90 17.19 -3.85
CA ARG A 319 -4.06 18.16 -2.76
C ARG A 319 -4.23 19.59 -3.28
N ARG A 320 -3.43 19.99 -4.28
CA ARG A 320 -3.54 21.32 -4.90
C ARG A 320 -4.93 21.54 -5.51
N LEU A 321 -5.42 20.58 -6.30
CA LEU A 321 -6.74 20.63 -6.92
C LEU A 321 -7.86 20.59 -5.87
N SER A 322 -7.69 19.83 -4.79
CA SER A 322 -8.62 19.80 -3.67
C SER A 322 -8.73 21.16 -2.97
N ASN A 323 -7.59 21.79 -2.67
CA ASN A 323 -7.54 23.10 -2.02
C ASN A 323 -8.12 24.20 -2.92
N GLU A 324 -7.86 24.12 -4.24
CA GLU A 324 -8.47 24.98 -5.25
C GLU A 324 -10.01 24.84 -5.21
N ALA A 325 -10.52 23.61 -5.14
CA ALA A 325 -11.95 23.35 -5.03
C ALA A 325 -12.58 23.95 -3.77
N ALA A 326 -11.94 23.73 -2.62
CA ALA A 326 -12.42 24.23 -1.33
C ALA A 326 -12.49 25.77 -1.31
N ALA A 327 -11.48 26.45 -1.89
CA ALA A 327 -11.43 27.91 -1.95
C ALA A 327 -12.56 28.53 -2.79
N PHE A 328 -13.05 27.81 -3.82
CA PHE A 328 -14.11 28.29 -4.70
C PHE A 328 -15.49 27.70 -4.40
N ALA A 329 -15.63 26.84 -3.39
CA ALA A 329 -16.87 26.13 -3.05
C ALA A 329 -18.09 27.04 -2.76
N SER A 330 -17.87 28.31 -2.42
CA SER A 330 -18.91 29.32 -2.15
C SER A 330 -19.35 30.14 -3.37
N ARG A 331 -18.70 29.98 -4.54
CA ARG A 331 -19.04 30.73 -5.77
C ARG A 331 -20.07 29.98 -6.61
N GLN A 332 -21.07 30.70 -7.14
CA GLN A 332 -22.09 30.13 -8.04
C GLN A 332 -21.48 29.55 -9.34
N ASP A 333 -20.33 30.08 -9.78
CA ASP A 333 -19.58 29.61 -10.96
C ASP A 333 -18.43 28.64 -10.60
N ALA A 334 -18.48 28.01 -9.42
CA ALA A 334 -17.46 27.03 -9.05
C ALA A 334 -17.37 25.94 -10.13
N PRO A 335 -16.16 25.61 -10.65
CA PRO A 335 -15.99 24.53 -11.59
C PRO A 335 -16.68 23.27 -11.06
N ARG A 336 -17.33 22.48 -11.93
CA ARG A 336 -17.90 21.18 -11.56
C ARG A 336 -16.78 20.20 -11.19
N MET A 337 -16.22 20.38 -10.00
CA MET A 337 -15.04 19.65 -9.53
C MET A 337 -15.32 18.15 -9.43
N ASP A 338 -16.57 17.78 -9.13
CA ASP A 338 -17.01 16.38 -9.16
C ASP A 338 -16.92 15.74 -10.55
N GLU A 339 -16.87 16.54 -11.61
CA GLU A 339 -16.68 16.10 -12.99
C GLU A 339 -15.24 16.32 -13.50
N THR A 340 -14.50 17.33 -13.02
CA THR A 340 -13.21 17.74 -13.58
C THR A 340 -11.97 17.37 -12.77
N LEU A 341 -12.09 16.96 -11.50
CA LEU A 341 -10.94 16.64 -10.64
C LEU A 341 -10.03 15.57 -11.25
N TRP A 342 -10.60 14.40 -11.57
CA TRP A 342 -9.84 13.26 -12.07
C TRP A 342 -9.29 13.49 -13.49
N PRO A 343 -10.05 14.06 -14.45
CA PRO A 343 -9.50 14.45 -15.74
C PRO A 343 -8.33 15.45 -15.65
N ARG A 344 -8.42 16.47 -14.78
CA ARG A 344 -7.33 17.44 -14.58
C ARG A 344 -6.08 16.78 -14.00
N LEU A 345 -6.25 15.82 -13.09
CA LEU A 345 -5.13 15.05 -12.54
C LEU A 345 -4.44 14.20 -13.63
N ALA A 346 -5.23 13.54 -14.48
CA ALA A 346 -4.71 12.76 -15.62
C ALA A 346 -3.98 13.66 -16.62
N GLU A 347 -4.55 14.82 -16.95
CA GLU A 347 -3.92 15.82 -17.82
C GLU A 347 -2.60 16.34 -17.25
N HIS A 348 -2.54 16.60 -15.93
CA HIS A 348 -1.32 17.00 -15.26
C HIS A 348 -0.21 15.94 -15.41
N LEU A 349 -0.50 14.66 -15.16
CA LEU A 349 0.51 13.62 -15.34
C LEU A 349 0.92 13.44 -16.80
N ALA A 350 -0.02 13.55 -17.74
CA ALA A 350 0.26 13.50 -19.17
C ALA A 350 1.17 14.66 -19.64
N SER A 351 1.13 15.80 -18.94
CA SER A 351 1.99 16.96 -19.21
C SER A 351 3.44 16.81 -18.72
N VAL A 352 3.74 15.78 -17.93
CA VAL A 352 5.09 15.57 -17.37
C VAL A 352 6.12 15.31 -18.49
N PRO A 353 7.17 16.15 -18.60
CA PRO A 353 8.19 15.99 -19.64
C PRO A 353 8.93 14.64 -19.52
N PRO A 354 9.34 14.02 -20.63
CA PRO A 354 10.14 12.80 -20.62
C PRO A 354 11.42 12.91 -19.76
N ARG A 355 12.03 14.10 -19.74
CA ARG A 355 13.23 14.38 -18.93
C ARG A 355 12.97 14.28 -17.42
N GLU A 356 11.77 14.60 -16.95
CA GLU A 356 11.43 14.41 -15.53
C GLU A 356 11.23 12.93 -15.21
N ARG A 357 10.64 12.16 -16.14
CA ARG A 357 10.52 10.69 -15.99
C ARG A 357 11.90 10.05 -15.89
N GLU A 358 12.82 10.44 -16.78
CA GLU A 358 14.22 10.00 -16.73
C GLU A 358 14.89 10.38 -15.41
N ARG A 359 14.70 11.62 -14.93
CA ARG A 359 15.25 12.07 -13.65
C ARG A 359 14.82 11.16 -12.52
N LEU A 360 13.53 10.86 -12.38
CA LEU A 360 13.00 10.04 -11.29
C LEU A 360 13.49 8.59 -11.35
N ARG A 361 13.71 8.02 -12.54
CA ARG A 361 14.40 6.72 -12.67
C ARG A 361 15.82 6.78 -12.09
N ARG A 362 16.58 7.84 -12.40
CA ARG A 362 17.93 8.05 -11.83
C ARG A 362 17.90 8.32 -10.32
N VAL A 363 16.93 9.09 -9.83
CA VAL A 363 16.72 9.27 -8.36
C VAL A 363 16.48 7.92 -7.69
N SER A 364 15.68 7.03 -8.31
CA SER A 364 15.47 5.68 -7.78
C SER A 364 16.72 4.84 -7.71
N ALA A 365 17.63 4.97 -8.67
CA ALA A 365 18.94 4.32 -8.61
C ALA A 365 19.84 4.90 -7.50
N LEU A 366 19.77 6.22 -7.25
CA LEU A 366 20.66 6.92 -6.31
C LEU A 366 20.24 6.81 -4.83
N ASP A 367 18.94 6.97 -4.51
CA ASP A 367 18.43 6.96 -3.12
C ASP A 367 17.85 5.60 -2.70
N TRP A 368 18.00 4.58 -3.54
CA TRP A 368 17.14 3.41 -3.49
C TRP A 368 15.65 3.78 -3.56
N HIS A 369 15.26 4.93 -4.16
CA HIS A 369 13.89 5.49 -4.04
C HIS A 369 12.84 4.40 -4.26
N GLN A 370 12.01 4.23 -3.23
CA GLN A 370 10.94 3.26 -3.12
C GLN A 370 9.64 4.06 -3.00
N GLN A 371 8.55 3.55 -3.55
CA GLN A 371 7.22 4.14 -3.35
C GLN A 371 6.90 4.31 -1.86
N ASP A 372 7.34 3.36 -1.03
CA ASP A 372 7.44 3.50 0.41
C ASP A 372 8.49 2.52 0.97
N SER A 373 8.76 2.58 2.28
CA SER A 373 9.74 1.70 2.95
C SER A 373 9.43 0.19 2.93
N THR A 374 8.33 -0.21 2.28
CA THR A 374 7.87 -1.59 2.17
C THR A 374 8.09 -2.17 0.76
N HIS A 375 8.33 -1.34 -0.26
CA HIS A 375 8.60 -1.81 -1.62
C HIS A 375 10.11 -1.85 -1.91
N PRO A 376 10.60 -2.79 -2.75
CA PRO A 376 11.94 -2.71 -3.30
C PRO A 376 12.16 -1.42 -4.09
N PRO A 377 13.43 -1.03 -4.31
CA PRO A 377 13.77 0.07 -5.20
C PRO A 377 13.11 -0.11 -6.56
N THR A 378 12.33 0.88 -6.99
CA THR A 378 11.51 0.78 -8.20
C THR A 378 12.36 0.56 -9.46
N HIS A 379 13.56 1.17 -9.54
CA HIS A 379 14.48 0.95 -10.67
C HIS A 379 14.89 -0.53 -10.83
N LEU A 380 15.09 -1.28 -9.73
CA LEU A 380 15.42 -2.71 -9.82
C LEU A 380 14.22 -3.56 -10.25
N ARG A 381 13.00 -3.14 -9.90
CA ARG A 381 11.76 -3.80 -10.34
C ARG A 381 11.57 -3.62 -11.85
N ILE A 382 11.77 -2.40 -12.36
CA ILE A 382 11.80 -2.09 -13.80
C ILE A 382 12.92 -2.89 -14.49
N GLU A 383 14.13 -2.88 -13.95
CA GLU A 383 15.25 -3.62 -14.53
C GLU A 383 14.99 -5.12 -14.59
N LEU A 384 14.35 -5.70 -13.57
CA LEU A 384 14.02 -7.12 -13.59
C LEU A 384 13.04 -7.43 -14.72
N LEU A 385 11.98 -6.62 -14.89
CA LEU A 385 11.03 -6.75 -16.00
C LEU A 385 11.72 -6.64 -17.36
N ASP A 386 12.64 -5.69 -17.52
CA ASP A 386 13.40 -5.52 -18.76
C ASP A 386 14.29 -6.74 -19.05
N ARG A 387 14.90 -7.35 -18.02
CA ARG A 387 15.67 -8.60 -18.15
C ARG A 387 14.79 -9.81 -18.48
N ARG A 388 13.50 -9.81 -18.11
CA ARG A 388 12.55 -10.88 -18.53
C ARG A 388 12.26 -10.81 -20.03
N GLY A 389 12.36 -9.63 -20.62
CA GLY A 389 12.04 -9.39 -22.02
C GLY A 389 10.55 -9.18 -22.27
N PRO A 390 10.14 -8.96 -23.53
CA PRO A 390 8.77 -8.63 -23.88
C PRO A 390 7.82 -9.81 -23.63
N SER A 391 6.63 -9.51 -23.08
CA SER A 391 5.51 -10.45 -22.95
C SER A 391 4.26 -9.88 -23.62
N VAL A 392 3.43 -10.76 -24.19
CA VAL A 392 2.15 -10.39 -24.79
C VAL A 392 1.08 -10.39 -23.69
N ALA A 393 0.23 -9.36 -23.68
CA ALA A 393 -0.88 -9.27 -22.74
C ALA A 393 -1.88 -10.42 -22.95
N LYS A 394 -2.21 -11.14 -21.88
CA LYS A 394 -3.29 -12.13 -21.88
C LYS A 394 -4.65 -11.50 -21.70
N VAL A 395 -4.71 -10.40 -20.95
CA VAL A 395 -5.91 -9.58 -20.78
C VAL A 395 -5.65 -8.23 -21.45
N VAL A 396 -6.47 -7.90 -22.43
CA VAL A 396 -6.43 -6.61 -23.15
C VAL A 396 -7.67 -5.83 -22.74
N LEU A 397 -7.47 -4.65 -22.13
CA LEU A 397 -8.59 -3.73 -21.88
C LEU A 397 -8.80 -2.90 -23.14
N ASP A 398 -9.85 -3.22 -23.90
CA ASP A 398 -10.26 -2.47 -25.08
C ASP A 398 -11.00 -1.17 -24.71
N GLU A 399 -11.05 -0.22 -25.64
CA GLU A 399 -11.66 1.10 -25.44
C GLU A 399 -13.15 1.00 -25.05
N ARG A 400 -13.87 -0.01 -25.58
CA ARG A 400 -15.30 -0.21 -25.30
C ARG A 400 -15.52 -0.62 -23.85
N THR A 401 -14.69 -1.54 -23.36
CA THR A 401 -14.73 -2.07 -22.01
C THR A 401 -14.25 -1.02 -21.02
N GLU A 402 -13.16 -0.31 -21.34
CA GLU A 402 -12.69 0.82 -20.54
C GLU A 402 -13.78 1.89 -20.39
N SER A 403 -14.38 2.33 -21.49
CA SER A 403 -15.47 3.31 -21.47
C SER A 403 -16.67 2.83 -20.64
N ALA A 404 -16.92 1.52 -20.59
CA ALA A 404 -17.97 0.95 -19.77
C ALA A 404 -17.61 0.96 -18.28
N VAL A 405 -16.38 0.58 -17.93
CA VAL A 405 -15.84 0.65 -16.57
C VAL A 405 -15.85 2.09 -16.05
N GLU A 406 -15.47 3.06 -16.88
CA GLU A 406 -15.52 4.48 -16.51
C GLU A 406 -16.94 4.98 -16.23
N ARG A 407 -17.93 4.52 -17.01
CA ARG A 407 -19.34 4.84 -16.74
C ARG A 407 -19.82 4.26 -15.42
N GLU A 408 -19.42 3.03 -15.09
CA GLU A 408 -19.76 2.36 -13.83
C GLU A 408 -19.11 3.05 -12.63
N LEU A 409 -17.87 3.51 -12.75
CA LEU A 409 -17.14 4.21 -11.68
C LEU A 409 -17.60 5.66 -11.46
N ARG A 410 -18.20 6.30 -12.48
CA ARG A 410 -18.54 7.74 -12.45
C ARG A 410 -19.36 8.18 -11.22
N PRO A 411 -20.42 7.47 -10.77
CA PRO A 411 -21.16 7.88 -9.57
C PRO A 411 -20.30 7.86 -8.30
N ALA A 412 -19.47 6.81 -8.14
CA ALA A 412 -18.54 6.71 -7.02
C ALA A 412 -17.47 7.81 -7.10
N ALA A 413 -16.91 8.05 -8.29
CA ALA A 413 -15.90 9.08 -8.52
C ALA A 413 -16.39 10.49 -8.20
N LYS A 414 -17.64 10.82 -8.56
CA LYS A 414 -18.29 12.08 -8.18
C LYS A 414 -18.42 12.21 -6.66
N LYS A 415 -18.82 11.14 -5.96
CA LYS A 415 -18.96 11.14 -4.50
C LYS A 415 -17.59 11.35 -3.82
N VAL A 416 -16.55 10.63 -4.26
CA VAL A 416 -15.19 10.77 -3.73
C VAL A 416 -14.64 12.18 -3.97
N ALA A 417 -14.79 12.73 -5.18
CA ALA A 417 -14.32 14.08 -5.49
C ALA A 417 -14.96 15.15 -4.57
N ARG A 418 -16.24 15.00 -4.24
CA ARG A 418 -16.93 15.89 -3.28
C ARG A 418 -16.41 15.75 -1.85
N THR A 419 -16.05 14.54 -1.43
CA THR A 419 -15.46 14.28 -0.11
C THR A 419 -14.07 14.91 -0.02
N VAL A 420 -13.23 14.71 -1.04
CA VAL A 420 -11.88 15.31 -1.13
C VAL A 420 -11.95 16.83 -1.00
N ALA A 421 -12.83 17.48 -1.76
CA ALA A 421 -13.01 18.93 -1.72
C ALA A 421 -13.52 19.50 -0.38
N ARG A 422 -13.99 18.65 0.55
CA ARG A 422 -14.51 19.06 1.86
C ARG A 422 -13.54 18.77 3.01
N ASP A 423 -12.80 17.67 2.91
CA ASP A 423 -12.11 17.05 4.05
C ASP A 423 -10.57 17.16 4.01
N MET A 424 -9.98 17.73 2.94
CA MET A 424 -8.52 17.90 2.80
C MET A 424 -8.03 19.30 3.13
#